data_AF-A0A528FJI1-F1
#
_entry.id   AF-A0A528FJI1-F1
#
_cell.length_a   1.000
_cell.length_b   1.000
_cell.length_c   1.000
_cell.angle_alpha   90.00
_cell.angle_beta   90.00
_cell.angle_gamma   90.00
#
_symmetry.space_group_name_H-M   'P 1'
#
loop_
_entity.id
_entity.type
_entity.pdbx_description
1 polymer ?
#
loop_
_entity_poly.entity_id
_entity_poly.type
_entity_poly.pdbx_seq_one_letter_code
_entity_poly.pdbx_strand_id
1 'polypeptide(L)' 'MQRLDLLPAEERGEGGAVLDTAVLRHDDVFGMTVLGSVPGEIRVPLLAVPVGAPMRIRIRARDVMIATEQPTGLSALNI' A
#
# COMPACT_ATOMS: atom_id res chain seq x y z
N MET A 1 -9.99 7.73 13.82
CA MET A 1 -9.13 7.70 15.03
C MET A 1 -8.03 6.68 14.77
N GLN A 2 -6.76 7.09 14.78
CA GLN A 2 -5.65 6.25 14.31
C GLN A 2 -5.12 5.36 15.46
N ARG A 3 -5.16 4.03 15.30
CA ARG A 3 -4.72 3.03 16.30
C ARG A 3 -3.21 2.75 16.20
N LEU A 4 -2.40 3.71 16.66
CA LEU A 4 -0.92 3.63 16.66
C LEU A 4 -0.37 2.52 17.58
N ASP A 5 -1.22 1.93 18.44
CA ASP A 5 -0.91 0.84 19.36
C ASP A 5 -0.72 -0.52 18.68
N LEU A 6 -1.22 -0.69 17.44
CA LEU A 6 -1.08 -1.93 16.67
C LEU A 6 0.28 -2.09 15.98
N LEU A 7 1.19 -1.13 16.17
CA LEU A 7 2.48 -1.10 15.51
C LEU A 7 3.57 -1.83 16.30
N PRO A 8 4.57 -2.42 15.61
CA PRO A 8 5.82 -2.85 16.23
C PRO A 8 6.42 -1.72 17.07
N ALA A 9 7.17 -2.06 18.12
CA ALA A 9 7.68 -1.09 19.09
C ALA A 9 8.55 -0.01 18.43
N GLU A 10 9.31 -0.38 17.40
CA GLU A 10 10.21 0.51 16.66
C GLU A 10 9.46 1.52 15.78
N GLU A 11 8.18 1.27 15.50
CA GLU A 11 7.33 2.08 14.64
C GLU A 11 6.31 2.92 15.43
N ARG A 12 6.28 2.78 16.76
CA ARG A 12 5.40 3.57 17.64
C ARG A 12 5.85 5.02 17.65
N GLY A 13 5.03 5.89 17.05
CA GLY A 13 5.31 7.31 16.86
C GLY A 13 5.54 7.70 15.41
N GLU A 14 5.70 6.73 14.50
CA GLU A 14 5.78 6.99 13.07
C GLU A 14 4.38 7.20 12.46
N GLY A 15 4.18 8.36 11.83
CA GLY A 15 2.96 8.69 11.09
C GLY A 15 2.71 7.73 9.91
N GLY A 16 1.49 7.72 9.38
CA GLY A 16 1.14 6.88 8.23
C GLY A 16 -0.37 6.81 8.01
N ALA A 17 -0.83 5.83 7.26
CA ALA A 17 -2.24 5.51 7.07
C ALA A 17 -2.44 4.00 6.98
N VAL A 18 -3.62 3.53 7.40
CA VAL A 18 -4.08 2.16 7.15
C VAL A 18 -5.21 2.26 6.13
N LEU A 19 -5.12 1.48 5.06
CA LEU A 19 -6.12 1.43 4.01
C LEU A 19 -6.78 0.05 4.01
N ASP A 20 -8.11 0.05 3.94
CA ASP A 20 -8.88 -1.14 3.60
C ASP A 20 -8.77 -1.38 2.09
N THR A 21 -8.43 -2.61 1.73
CA THR A 21 -8.22 -3.04 0.35
C THR A 21 -8.77 -4.44 0.11
N ALA A 22 -8.81 -4.87 -1.15
CA ALA A 22 -9.05 -6.26 -1.51
C ALA A 22 -8.14 -6.69 -2.65
N VAL A 23 -7.78 -7.98 -2.71
CA VAL A 23 -7.01 -8.53 -3.82
C VAL A 23 -7.85 -8.47 -5.10
N LEU A 24 -7.44 -7.68 -6.08
CA LEU A 24 -8.12 -7.60 -7.39
C LEU A 24 -7.64 -8.68 -8.34
N ARG A 25 -6.31 -8.88 -8.39
CA ARG A 25 -5.66 -9.88 -9.25
C ARG A 25 -4.22 -10.12 -8.82
N HIS A 26 -3.65 -11.21 -9.32
CA HIS A 26 -2.21 -11.43 -9.36
C HIS A 26 -1.70 -11.14 -10.76
N ASP A 27 -0.52 -10.54 -10.83
CA ASP A 27 0.23 -10.30 -12.06
C ASP A 27 1.45 -11.22 -12.02
N ASP A 28 1.30 -12.40 -12.64
CA ASP A 28 2.33 -13.44 -12.64
C ASP A 28 3.53 -13.06 -13.52
N VAL A 29 3.38 -12.11 -14.45
CA VAL A 29 4.45 -11.66 -15.33
C VAL A 29 5.52 -10.92 -14.52
N PHE A 30 5.09 -10.07 -13.59
CA PHE A 30 5.99 -9.28 -12.74
C PHE A 30 6.11 -9.81 -11.31
N GLY A 31 5.39 -10.87 -10.97
CA GLY A 31 5.36 -11.41 -9.61
C GLY A 31 4.74 -10.43 -8.62
N MET A 32 3.60 -9.83 -8.98
CA MET A 32 2.93 -8.81 -8.18
C MET A 32 1.50 -9.19 -7.80
N THR A 33 0.99 -8.60 -6.73
CA THR A 33 -0.42 -8.61 -6.37
C THR A 33 -0.97 -7.20 -6.46
N VAL A 34 -2.13 -7.07 -7.09
CA VAL A 34 -2.82 -5.78 -7.24
C VAL A 34 -3.96 -5.71 -6.23
N LEU A 35 -3.86 -4.73 -5.35
CA LEU A 35 -4.83 -4.45 -4.31
C LEU A 35 -5.70 -3.27 -4.74
N GLY A 36 -7.01 -3.40 -4.63
CA GLY A 36 -7.97 -2.33 -4.88
C GLY A 36 -8.25 -1.56 -3.60
N SER A 37 -8.17 -0.24 -3.66
CA SER A 37 -8.50 0.68 -2.57
C SER A 37 -9.36 1.82 -3.10
N VAL A 38 -9.99 2.60 -2.21
CA VAL A 38 -10.76 3.80 -2.60
C VAL A 38 -9.95 4.77 -3.48
N PRO A 39 -8.69 5.13 -3.15
CA PRO A 39 -7.91 6.04 -3.99
C PRO A 39 -7.36 5.41 -5.28
N GLY A 40 -7.41 4.07 -5.43
CA GLY A 40 -6.93 3.40 -6.64
C GLY A 40 -6.30 2.02 -6.39
N GLU A 41 -5.57 1.54 -7.39
CA GLU A 41 -4.83 0.28 -7.31
C GLU A 41 -3.47 0.47 -6.64
N ILE A 42 -3.08 -0.50 -5.80
CA ILE A 42 -1.77 -0.55 -5.16
C ILE A 42 -1.12 -1.88 -5.52
N ARG A 43 0.09 -1.83 -6.07
CA ARG A 43 0.89 -3.00 -6.44
C ARG A 43 1.87 -3.33 -5.33
N VAL A 44 1.83 -4.58 -4.88
CA VAL A 44 2.73 -5.14 -3.86
C VAL A 44 3.36 -6.44 -4.39
N PRO A 45 4.48 -6.92 -3.82
CA PRO A 45 5.04 -8.22 -4.17
C PRO A 45 3.99 -9.34 -4.09
N LEU A 46 4.12 -10.38 -4.92
CA LEU A 46 3.16 -11.48 -4.97
C LEU A 46 2.84 -12.04 -3.58
N LEU A 47 1.55 -12.06 -3.24
CA LEU A 47 1.03 -12.61 -2.01
C LEU A 47 0.27 -13.91 -2.31
N ALA A 48 0.48 -14.93 -1.47
CA ALA A 48 -0.29 -16.16 -1.53
C ALA A 48 -1.68 -16.00 -0.88
N VAL A 49 -2.49 -15.10 -1.43
CA VAL A 49 -3.82 -14.71 -0.91
C VAL A 49 -4.80 -14.68 -2.08
N PRO A 50 -5.98 -15.31 -2.00
CA PRO A 50 -6.89 -15.40 -3.13
C PRO A 50 -7.47 -14.04 -3.55
N VAL A 51 -7.81 -13.92 -4.84
CA VAL A 51 -8.59 -12.80 -5.38
C VAL A 51 -9.91 -12.62 -4.61
N GLY A 52 -10.28 -11.38 -4.32
CA GLY A 52 -11.43 -10.99 -3.54
C GLY A 52 -11.19 -10.97 -2.03
N ALA A 53 -10.07 -11.50 -1.54
CA ALA A 53 -9.79 -11.49 -0.11
C ALA A 53 -9.61 -10.05 0.40
N PRO A 54 -10.28 -9.68 1.51
CA PRO A 54 -10.07 -8.38 2.14
C PRO A 54 -8.70 -8.32 2.79
N MET A 55 -8.07 -7.16 2.67
CA MET A 55 -6.75 -6.90 3.21
C MET A 55 -6.72 -5.50 3.83
N ARG A 56 -5.84 -5.34 4.81
CA ARG A 56 -5.50 -4.02 5.34
C ARG A 56 -4.02 -3.81 5.17
N ILE A 57 -3.65 -2.73 4.51
CA ILE A 57 -2.26 -2.35 4.32
C ILE A 57 -1.96 -1.10 5.13
N ARG A 58 -0.73 -1.01 5.62
CA ARG A 58 -0.20 0.20 6.24
C ARG A 58 0.81 0.83 5.29
N ILE A 59 0.64 2.12 5.04
CA ILE A 59 1.61 2.94 4.34
C ILE A 59 2.24 3.86 5.39
N ARG A 60 3.56 3.77 5.57
CA ARG A 60 4.30 4.61 6.51
C ARG A 60 4.52 5.98 5.89
N ALA A 61 4.46 7.04 6.68
CA ALA A 61 4.65 8.40 6.18
C ALA A 61 6.05 8.60 5.55
N ARG A 62 7.08 7.91 6.03
CA ARG A 62 8.44 8.01 5.47
C ARG A 62 8.59 7.39 4.07
N ASP A 63 7.68 6.50 3.69
CA ASP A 63 7.70 5.80 2.40
C ASP A 63 6.82 6.54 1.36
N VAL A 64 6.31 7.72 1.69
CA VAL A 64 5.42 8.53 0.85
C VAL A 64 6.12 9.81 0.41
N MET A 65 6.12 10.06 -0.89
CA MET A 65 6.49 11.35 -1.46
C MET A 65 5.23 12.14 -1.79
N ILE A 66 5.26 13.46 -1.54
CA ILE A 66 4.18 14.37 -1.92
C ILE A 66 4.66 15.22 -3.09
N ALA A 67 3.92 15.16 -4.19
CA ALA A 67 4.13 16.03 -5.34
C ALA A 67 3.02 17.09 -5.38
N THR A 68 3.38 18.37 -5.44
CA THR A 68 2.42 19.48 -5.58
C THR A 68 2.04 19.74 -7.05
N GLU A 69 2.75 19.09 -7.96
CA GLU A 69 2.54 19.09 -9.41
C GLU A 69 2.59 17.64 -9.90
N GLN A 70 2.22 17.38 -11.16
CA GLN A 70 2.30 16.04 -11.73
C GLN A 70 3.76 15.53 -11.74
N PRO A 71 4.10 14.46 -10.99
CA PRO A 71 5.47 13.97 -10.95
C PRO A 71 5.90 13.39 -12.30
N THR A 72 7.15 13.64 -12.69
CA THR A 72 7.79 13.07 -13.88
C THR A 72 9.21 12.61 -13.52
N GLY A 73 9.76 11.65 -14.28
CA GLY A 73 11.13 11.16 -14.08
C GLY A 73 11.38 10.37 -12.80
N LEU A 74 10.32 9.80 -12.20
CA LEU A 74 10.44 9.00 -10.98
C LEU A 74 10.49 7.49 -11.30
N SER A 75 11.26 6.76 -10.49
CA SER A 75 11.15 5.31 -10.38
C SER A 75 10.27 4.98 -9.18
N ALA A 76 8.96 5.15 -9.35
CA ALA A 76 7.95 4.86 -8.34
C ALA A 76 6.87 3.96 -8.95
N LEU A 77 6.59 2.83 -8.31
CA LEU A 77 5.61 1.85 -8.81
C LEU A 77 4.16 2.26 -8.49
N ASN A 78 3.96 2.88 -7.32
CA ASN A 78 2.67 3.34 -6.85
C ASN A 78 2.72 4.87 -6.84
N ILE A 79 1.85 5.49 -7.65
CA ILE A 79 1.67 6.95 -7.79
C ILE A 79 0.18 7.23 -7.66
#